data_AF-A0AA45WTY8-F1
#
_entry.id   AF-A0AA45WTY8-F1
#
_cell.length_a   1.000
_cell.length_b   1.000
_cell.length_c   1.000
_cell.angle_alpha   90.00
_cell.angle_beta   90.00
_cell.angle_gamma   90.00
#
_symmetry.space_group_name_H-M   'P 1'
#
loop_
_entity.id
_entity.type
_entity.pdbx_description
1 polymer ?
#
loop_
_entity_poly.entity_id
_entity_poly.type
_entity_poly.pdbx_seq_one_letter_code
_entity_poly.pdbx_strand_id
1 'polypeptide(L)'
;MKRQHQNSLTAKAAHQCINGIFTVGLVLLILTAISILQPIYAQNSLTISLNGQPIIFGETAPVVWKGRTLVPFRRLAEAIGVDVDWQEETQRITATADGVELVMTVGTRMAVFNGSGREMNAAPQILEGRAFIPLRDFSESFGVQVDYQDGHIAMTYEPILHSVNGKLSGFYALGAGDRSSWNELFGETYPQVSADPWARLFSQVHLGWYEMNEAGELITNGAVHGFRRPSGYEQVLAELENRNIDRTMMIFAQESQGMLAELLSNAGQRAALVETIFSELQSEAFTGVNLDIEGLGLQQHSDQARQARSGYTAFVTELAEQIGSRYRLVVTVPPVNSAYLGYDYAQLGKLADEMVVMAYDYHDRQQPSATAPITLVESGIRQLVELVPSEKITLGVRLPAVRYTARPQTQDVEDGELLTRTWQITHPYLHSVYELMHQRSLPELWDHTAKVSYLQFMDEQGNENVIYMESERSLTEKWKLVQRYQLSGVALWRFGAVPDFVYQQLESVFDQHQ
;
A
#
# COMPACT_ATOMS: atom_id res chain seq x y z
N MET A 1 57.17 -86.83 -7.18
CA MET A 1 56.93 -88.29 -7.24
C MET A 1 56.16 -88.70 -5.99
N LYS A 2 54.99 -89.33 -6.17
CA LYS A 2 54.19 -90.16 -5.23
C LYS A 2 53.61 -89.45 -3.98
N ARG A 3 52.28 -89.21 -3.96
CA ARG A 3 51.17 -90.04 -3.38
C ARG A 3 51.05 -89.85 -1.86
N GLN A 4 49.90 -89.85 -1.18
CA GLN A 4 48.45 -89.75 -1.44
C GLN A 4 47.79 -89.97 -0.05
N HIS A 5 46.57 -89.46 0.19
CA HIS A 5 45.59 -89.91 1.20
C HIS A 5 45.84 -89.62 2.70
N GLN A 6 44.84 -89.46 3.58
CA GLN A 6 43.41 -89.04 3.58
C GLN A 6 42.93 -89.19 5.05
N ASN A 7 42.03 -88.32 5.53
CA ASN A 7 41.13 -88.51 6.70
C ASN A 7 41.82 -88.62 8.10
N SER A 8 41.25 -88.28 9.26
CA SER A 8 39.87 -88.11 9.72
C SER A 8 39.80 -87.25 10.99
N LEU A 9 38.60 -86.77 11.26
CA LEU A 9 38.12 -85.98 12.39
C LEU A 9 38.29 -86.60 13.80
N THR A 10 38.24 -85.68 14.78
CA THR A 10 37.65 -85.75 16.14
C THR A 10 38.42 -86.35 17.35
N ALA A 11 38.73 -85.43 18.27
CA ALA A 11 38.21 -85.35 19.65
C ALA A 11 39.17 -85.66 20.84
N LYS A 12 39.06 -84.74 21.82
CA LYS A 12 39.37 -84.82 23.26
C LYS A 12 40.80 -84.47 23.74
N ALA A 13 40.93 -83.18 24.06
CA ALA A 13 41.27 -82.64 25.40
C ALA A 13 42.49 -83.20 26.17
N ALA A 14 43.50 -82.33 26.31
CA ALA A 14 44.41 -82.21 27.46
C ALA A 14 44.75 -80.70 27.60
N HIS A 15 44.27 -79.99 28.64
CA HIS A 15 45.07 -79.49 29.79
C HIS A 15 46.42 -78.88 29.35
N GLN A 16 46.83 -77.65 29.69
CA GLN A 16 46.46 -76.70 30.74
C GLN A 16 47.27 -75.40 30.51
N CYS A 17 46.73 -74.27 30.96
CA CYS A 17 47.44 -73.04 31.35
C CYS A 17 48.17 -72.20 30.26
N ILE A 18 47.55 -71.09 29.83
CA ILE A 18 47.96 -69.73 30.23
C ILE A 18 46.68 -68.88 30.25
N ASN A 19 46.45 -68.27 31.40
CA ASN A 19 45.32 -67.41 31.70
C ASN A 19 45.41 -66.07 30.96
N GLY A 20 44.24 -65.61 30.53
CA GLY A 20 43.85 -64.22 30.66
C GLY A 20 44.30 -63.30 29.52
N ILE A 21 43.39 -62.38 29.16
CA ILE A 21 43.53 -61.37 28.11
C ILE A 21 43.21 -61.95 26.73
N PHE A 22 41.94 -62.20 26.41
CA PHE A 22 41.34 -62.02 25.08
C PHE A 22 39.86 -62.42 25.13
N THR A 23 39.06 -61.73 25.97
CA THR A 23 37.58 -61.78 25.90
C THR A 23 36.94 -60.66 26.74
N VAL A 24 37.40 -59.42 26.57
CA VAL A 24 36.64 -58.21 26.97
C VAL A 24 36.65 -57.14 25.86
N GLY A 25 37.35 -57.38 24.74
CA GLY A 25 37.61 -56.36 23.71
C GLY A 25 36.55 -56.18 22.61
N LEU A 26 35.33 -56.72 22.74
CA LEU A 26 34.31 -56.58 21.67
C LEU A 26 32.87 -56.32 22.16
N VAL A 27 32.66 -56.08 23.45
CA VAL A 27 31.35 -55.62 23.99
C VAL A 27 31.47 -54.31 24.77
N LEU A 28 32.68 -53.74 24.89
CA LEU A 28 32.92 -52.43 25.49
C LEU A 28 33.35 -51.37 24.45
N LEU A 29 32.68 -51.36 23.29
CA LEU A 29 32.89 -50.38 22.22
C LEU A 29 31.57 -49.67 21.85
N ILE A 30 30.65 -49.59 22.83
CA ILE A 30 29.34 -48.92 22.68
C ILE A 30 29.06 -47.89 23.81
N LEU A 31 29.90 -47.73 24.85
CA LEU A 31 29.51 -46.93 26.03
C LEU A 31 30.56 -45.95 26.59
N THR A 32 31.37 -45.33 25.73
CA THR A 32 32.01 -44.04 26.07
C THR A 32 32.05 -43.11 24.86
N ALA A 33 30.89 -42.86 24.26
CA ALA A 33 30.65 -41.54 23.66
C ALA A 33 30.40 -40.58 24.82
N ILE A 34 31.48 -40.08 25.44
CA ILE A 34 31.39 -38.81 26.16
C ILE A 34 31.28 -37.77 25.07
N SER A 35 30.07 -37.58 24.57
CA SER A 35 29.67 -36.35 23.94
C SER A 35 29.92 -35.27 24.97
N ILE A 36 31.04 -34.55 24.83
CA ILE A 36 31.20 -33.29 25.50
C ILE A 36 30.06 -32.45 24.95
N LEU A 37 28.98 -32.31 25.73
CA LEU A 37 27.99 -31.27 25.54
C LEU A 37 28.77 -29.96 25.64
N GLN A 38 29.25 -29.49 24.49
CA GLN A 38 29.53 -28.08 24.30
C GLN A 38 28.23 -27.39 24.72
N PRO A 39 28.24 -26.46 25.69
CA PRO A 39 27.06 -25.65 25.90
C PRO A 39 26.71 -25.04 24.55
N ILE A 40 25.55 -25.41 24.01
CA ILE A 40 24.94 -24.66 22.92
C ILE A 40 24.65 -23.31 23.57
N TYR A 41 25.56 -22.36 23.40
CA TYR A 41 25.18 -20.97 23.56
C TYR A 41 24.05 -20.79 22.57
N ALA A 42 22.84 -20.53 23.07
CA ALA A 42 21.78 -19.99 22.24
C ALA A 42 22.42 -18.80 21.50
N GLN A 43 22.58 -18.93 20.19
CA GLN A 43 22.98 -17.82 19.36
C GLN A 43 21.77 -16.88 19.43
N ASN A 44 21.81 -15.93 20.36
CA ASN A 44 20.76 -14.92 20.50
C ASN A 44 20.68 -14.21 19.15
N SER A 45 19.73 -14.65 18.33
CA SER A 45 19.43 -14.02 17.05
C SER A 45 18.84 -12.67 17.39
N LEU A 46 19.66 -11.63 17.33
CA LEU A 46 19.21 -10.26 17.54
C LEU A 46 18.16 -9.94 16.49
N THR A 47 16.90 -9.86 16.89
CA THR A 47 15.81 -9.42 16.01
C THR A 47 15.65 -7.92 16.13
N ILE A 48 15.33 -7.27 15.02
CA ILE A 48 15.13 -5.83 14.95
C ILE A 48 13.82 -5.61 14.20
N SER A 49 12.94 -4.76 14.72
CA SER A 49 11.69 -4.38 14.04
C SER A 49 11.54 -2.87 13.96
N LEU A 50 10.89 -2.36 12.92
CA LEU A 50 10.44 -0.98 12.80
C LEU A 50 8.91 -0.94 12.82
N ASN A 51 8.31 -0.17 13.73
CA ASN A 51 6.86 -0.08 13.93
C ASN A 51 6.20 -1.48 14.01
N GLY A 52 6.84 -2.40 14.74
CA GLY A 52 6.40 -3.78 14.90
C GLY A 52 6.71 -4.73 13.74
N GLN A 53 7.15 -4.23 12.57
CA GLN A 53 7.52 -5.07 11.42
C GLN A 53 9.00 -5.49 11.47
N PRO A 54 9.34 -6.78 11.31
CA PRO A 54 10.73 -7.24 11.38
C PRO A 54 11.57 -6.74 10.20
N ILE A 55 12.76 -6.20 10.49
CA ILE A 55 13.75 -5.82 9.48
C ILE A 55 14.60 -7.05 9.14
N ILE A 56 14.55 -7.48 7.86
CA ILE A 56 15.30 -8.64 7.38
C ILE A 56 16.62 -8.20 6.76
N PHE A 57 17.74 -8.57 7.37
CA PHE A 57 19.08 -8.17 6.92
C PHE A 57 19.73 -9.13 5.89
N GLY A 58 19.04 -10.21 5.52
CA GLY A 58 19.53 -11.21 4.57
C GLY A 58 20.79 -11.92 5.06
N GLU A 59 21.78 -12.06 4.19
CA GLU A 59 23.03 -12.80 4.47
C GLU A 59 23.96 -12.11 5.49
N THR A 60 23.79 -10.81 5.75
CA THR A 60 24.64 -10.08 6.70
C THR A 60 23.85 -9.71 7.92
N ALA A 61 24.04 -10.47 8.99
CA ALA A 61 23.35 -10.23 10.24
C ALA A 61 23.86 -8.95 10.95
N PRO A 62 22.99 -8.27 11.72
CA PRO A 62 23.40 -7.37 12.78
C PRO A 62 24.43 -7.99 13.71
N VAL A 63 25.35 -7.18 14.23
CA VAL A 63 26.39 -7.64 15.16
C VAL A 63 26.43 -6.76 16.40
N VAL A 64 26.76 -7.36 17.54
CA VAL A 64 27.12 -6.61 18.74
C VAL A 64 28.64 -6.43 18.75
N TRP A 65 29.10 -5.22 18.45
CA TRP A 65 30.52 -4.88 18.42
C TRP A 65 30.87 -3.93 19.58
N LYS A 66 31.74 -4.38 20.49
CA LYS A 66 32.16 -3.61 21.67
C LYS A 66 30.97 -3.05 22.50
N GLY A 67 29.93 -3.86 22.68
CA GLY A 67 28.73 -3.48 23.44
C GLY A 67 27.77 -2.53 22.72
N ARG A 68 27.92 -2.38 21.40
CA ARG A 68 27.05 -1.55 20.55
C ARG A 68 26.52 -2.38 19.39
N THR A 69 25.24 -2.25 19.10
CA THR A 69 24.65 -2.91 17.92
C THR A 69 25.05 -2.15 16.68
N LEU A 70 25.76 -2.83 15.79
CA LEU A 70 26.04 -2.35 14.45
C LEU A 70 25.23 -3.15 13.44
N VAL A 71 24.75 -2.47 12.41
CA VAL A 71 23.95 -3.09 11.35
C VAL A 71 24.47 -2.71 9.96
N PRO A 72 24.24 -3.56 8.94
CA PRO A 72 24.50 -3.19 7.55
C PRO A 72 23.78 -1.89 7.18
N PHE A 73 24.54 -0.87 6.82
CA PHE A 73 24.01 0.50 6.77
C PHE A 73 22.87 0.68 5.78
N ARG A 74 22.98 0.06 4.60
CA ARG A 74 22.00 0.18 3.54
C ARG A 74 20.64 -0.40 3.94
N ARG A 75 20.63 -1.55 4.62
CA ARG A 75 19.38 -2.20 5.06
C ARG A 75 18.65 -1.39 6.12
N LEU A 76 19.39 -0.84 7.08
CA LEU A 76 18.78 0.05 8.09
C LEU A 76 18.22 1.31 7.43
N ALA A 77 19.01 1.95 6.56
CA ALA A 77 18.62 3.16 5.85
C ALA A 77 17.37 2.95 4.98
N GLU A 78 17.32 1.86 4.19
CA GLU A 78 16.15 1.46 3.43
C GLU A 78 14.91 1.31 4.33
N ALA A 79 15.06 0.59 5.45
CA ALA A 79 13.96 0.32 6.38
C ALA A 79 13.37 1.60 6.98
N ILE A 80 14.21 2.55 7.41
CA ILE A 80 13.75 3.82 7.99
C ILE A 80 13.54 4.93 6.94
N GLY A 81 13.76 4.62 5.66
CA GLY A 81 13.46 5.53 4.58
C GLY A 81 14.46 6.63 4.28
N VAL A 82 15.72 6.40 4.63
CA VAL A 82 16.83 7.32 4.45
C VAL A 82 17.60 7.00 3.17
N ASP A 83 17.81 8.01 2.33
CA ASP A 83 18.64 7.89 1.14
C ASP A 83 20.11 7.93 1.55
N VAL A 84 20.94 7.03 1.00
CA VAL A 84 22.34 6.88 1.40
C VAL A 84 23.29 6.83 0.21
N ASP A 85 24.36 7.61 0.29
CA ASP A 85 25.50 7.61 -0.62
C ASP A 85 26.74 7.07 0.10
N TRP A 86 27.48 6.16 -0.54
CA TRP A 86 28.72 5.58 -0.03
C TRP A 86 29.89 5.97 -0.93
N GLN A 87 30.87 6.65 -0.34
CA GLN A 87 32.08 7.08 -1.02
C GLN A 87 33.26 6.22 -0.57
N GLU A 88 33.68 5.30 -1.43
CA GLU A 88 34.72 4.32 -1.11
C GLU A 88 36.07 4.96 -0.80
N GLU A 89 36.51 5.93 -1.61
CA GLU A 89 37.82 6.59 -1.45
C GLU A 89 38.00 7.27 -0.09
N THR A 90 36.92 7.82 0.46
CA THR A 90 36.93 8.56 1.73
C THR A 90 36.30 7.79 2.88
N GLN A 91 35.81 6.57 2.60
CA GLN A 91 35.02 5.74 3.51
C GLN A 91 33.90 6.52 4.22
N ARG A 92 33.21 7.37 3.45
CA ARG A 92 32.17 8.27 3.93
C ARG A 92 30.79 7.74 3.56
N ILE A 93 29.88 7.78 4.53
CA ILE A 93 28.46 7.51 4.37
C ILE A 93 27.75 8.83 4.52
N THR A 94 27.06 9.28 3.46
CA THR A 94 26.18 10.46 3.51
C THR A 94 24.75 9.96 3.49
N ALA A 95 23.97 10.34 4.49
CA ALA A 95 22.60 9.88 4.68
C ALA A 95 21.65 11.07 4.75
N THR A 96 20.57 11.05 3.96
CA THR A 96 19.65 12.19 3.82
C THR A 96 18.19 11.75 3.87
N ALA A 97 17.37 12.42 4.68
CA ALA A 97 15.91 12.28 4.69
C ALA A 97 15.26 13.51 5.31
N ASP A 98 14.08 13.92 4.81
CA ASP A 98 13.24 14.98 5.40
C ASP A 98 14.01 16.26 5.82
N GLY A 99 14.98 16.69 4.99
CA GLY A 99 15.80 17.90 5.24
C GLY A 99 16.93 17.71 6.26
N VAL A 100 17.13 16.49 6.77
CA VAL A 100 18.26 16.10 7.61
C VAL A 100 19.36 15.49 6.75
N GLU A 101 20.59 15.93 6.95
CA GLU A 101 21.82 15.33 6.43
C GLU A 101 22.70 14.84 7.58
N LEU A 102 23.11 13.57 7.52
CA LEU A 102 24.08 12.94 8.41
C LEU A 102 25.24 12.39 7.59
N VAL A 103 26.44 12.91 7.83
CA VAL A 103 27.68 12.42 7.24
C VAL A 103 28.49 11.69 8.31
N MET A 104 28.82 10.43 8.05
CA MET A 104 29.65 9.60 8.93
C MET A 104 30.90 9.12 8.19
N THR A 105 32.01 8.93 8.91
CA THR A 105 33.24 8.37 8.36
C THR A 105 33.65 7.12 9.13
N VAL A 106 33.93 6.04 8.41
CA VAL A 106 34.35 4.75 9.02
C VAL A 106 35.54 4.96 9.94
N GLY A 107 35.51 4.29 11.09
CA GLY A 107 36.57 4.36 12.09
C GLY A 107 36.52 5.61 12.99
N THR A 108 35.65 6.58 12.71
CA THR A 108 35.52 7.82 13.48
C THR A 108 34.17 7.93 14.19
N ARG A 109 34.16 8.47 15.41
CA ARG A 109 32.93 8.79 16.15
C ARG A 109 32.37 10.16 15.81
N MET A 110 33.16 11.02 15.17
CA MET A 110 32.70 12.33 14.74
C MET A 110 31.88 12.21 13.47
N ALA A 111 30.61 12.56 13.55
CA ALA A 111 29.72 12.75 12.42
C ALA A 111 29.46 14.24 12.18
N VAL A 112 28.95 14.58 10.99
CA VAL A 112 28.43 15.92 10.69
C VAL A 112 26.93 15.79 10.50
N PHE A 113 26.17 16.52 11.31
CA PHE A 113 24.71 16.59 11.28
C PHE A 113 24.29 18.00 10.86
N ASN A 114 23.65 18.14 9.69
CA ASN A 114 23.26 19.44 9.11
C ASN A 114 24.40 20.47 9.14
N GLY A 115 25.59 20.06 8.71
CA GLY A 115 26.80 20.91 8.71
C GLY A 115 27.48 21.11 10.07
N SER A 116 26.91 20.60 11.18
CA SER A 116 27.48 20.73 12.53
C SER A 116 28.08 19.41 13.03
N GLY A 117 29.29 19.46 13.60
CA GLY A 117 29.95 18.27 14.14
C GLY A 117 29.24 17.72 15.39
N ARG A 118 29.03 16.40 15.44
CA ARG A 118 28.43 15.68 16.58
C ARG A 118 29.18 14.38 16.85
N GLU A 119 29.49 14.11 18.12
CA GLU A 119 30.10 12.83 18.52
C GLU A 119 29.02 11.74 18.69
N MET A 120 29.25 10.58 18.07
CA MET A 120 28.40 9.39 18.18
C MET A 120 28.91 8.43 19.26
N ASN A 121 28.01 7.61 19.79
CA ASN A 121 28.34 6.60 20.80
C ASN A 121 29.23 5.46 20.25
N ALA A 122 29.19 5.23 18.94
CA ALA A 122 30.09 4.32 18.24
C ALA A 122 30.46 4.84 16.85
N ALA A 123 31.56 4.35 16.31
CA ALA A 123 32.01 4.65 14.96
C ALA A 123 31.49 3.59 13.98
N PRO A 124 31.12 3.94 12.74
CA PRO A 124 30.90 2.97 11.68
C PRO A 124 32.15 2.10 11.47
N GLN A 125 31.96 0.84 11.11
CA GLN A 125 33.02 -0.16 10.93
C GLN A 125 32.91 -0.83 9.58
N ILE A 126 34.02 -1.32 9.05
CA ILE A 126 34.02 -2.30 7.97
C ILE A 126 34.28 -3.68 8.59
N LEU A 127 33.31 -4.59 8.44
CA LEU A 127 33.41 -5.97 8.91
C LEU A 127 33.15 -6.88 7.71
N GLU A 128 34.06 -7.82 7.45
CA GLU A 128 33.97 -8.77 6.33
C GLU A 128 33.71 -8.07 4.97
N GLY A 129 34.32 -6.90 4.76
CA GLY A 129 34.18 -6.12 3.53
C GLY A 129 32.86 -5.35 3.39
N ARG A 130 31.99 -5.38 4.41
CA ARG A 130 30.72 -4.63 4.41
C ARG A 130 30.77 -3.50 5.44
N ALA A 131 30.16 -2.37 5.10
CA ALA A 131 30.06 -1.24 6.02
C ALA A 131 28.88 -1.43 6.99
N PHE A 132 29.18 -1.23 8.28
CA PHE A 132 28.24 -1.31 9.38
C PHE A 132 28.19 0.02 10.11
N ILE A 133 27.00 0.44 10.51
CA ILE A 133 26.75 1.68 11.24
C ILE A 133 26.16 1.39 12.62
N PRO A 134 26.37 2.27 13.61
CA PRO A 134 25.70 2.17 14.90
C PRO A 134 24.19 2.36 14.73
N LEU A 135 23.41 1.33 15.10
CA LEU A 135 21.97 1.34 14.87
C LEU A 135 21.29 2.52 15.56
N ARG A 136 21.53 2.72 16.87
CA ARG A 136 20.89 3.79 17.64
C ARG A 136 21.27 5.17 17.13
N ASP A 137 22.58 5.45 17.01
CA ASP A 137 23.06 6.78 16.61
C ASP A 137 22.54 7.17 15.22
N PHE A 138 22.49 6.21 14.29
CA PHE A 138 21.93 6.45 12.97
C PHE A 138 20.43 6.68 13.02
N SER A 139 19.67 5.74 13.59
CA SER A 139 18.20 5.77 13.64
C SER A 139 17.67 7.04 14.33
N GLU A 140 18.21 7.40 15.50
CA GLU A 140 17.77 8.58 16.26
C GLU A 140 18.12 9.90 15.55
N SER A 141 19.11 9.90 14.64
CA SER A 141 19.40 11.07 13.80
C SER A 141 18.25 11.42 12.87
N PHE A 142 17.43 10.44 12.53
CA PHE A 142 16.28 10.58 11.64
C PHE A 142 14.96 10.45 12.40
N GLY A 143 14.96 10.71 13.72
CA GLY A 143 13.74 10.73 14.53
C GLY A 143 13.19 9.35 14.90
N VAL A 144 13.94 8.27 14.63
CA VAL A 144 13.52 6.91 14.98
C VAL A 144 13.98 6.56 16.40
N GLN A 145 13.05 6.30 17.29
CA GLN A 145 13.32 5.82 18.64
C GLN A 145 13.79 4.37 18.61
N VAL A 146 14.68 4.01 19.54
CA VAL A 146 15.24 2.66 19.63
C VAL A 146 15.15 2.16 21.07
N ASP A 147 14.38 1.09 21.27
CA ASP A 147 14.24 0.40 22.54
C ASP A 147 14.85 -1.00 22.46
N TYR A 148 15.69 -1.30 23.44
CA TYR A 148 16.35 -2.60 23.54
C TYR A 148 15.57 -3.42 24.55
N GLN A 149 14.95 -4.49 24.06
CA GLN A 149 14.26 -5.50 24.85
C GLN A 149 15.11 -6.78 24.84
N ASP A 150 14.91 -7.69 25.80
CA ASP A 150 15.73 -8.91 25.91
C ASP A 150 15.66 -9.75 24.61
N GLY A 151 16.71 -9.66 23.78
CA GLY A 151 16.84 -10.36 22.50
C GLY A 151 16.17 -9.68 21.29
N HIS A 152 15.50 -8.55 21.47
CA HIS A 152 14.77 -7.82 20.42
C HIS A 152 15.05 -6.32 20.50
N ILE A 153 15.26 -5.68 19.36
CA ILE A 153 15.36 -4.21 19.25
C ILE A 153 14.10 -3.70 18.57
N ALA A 154 13.27 -2.99 19.34
CA ALA A 154 12.11 -2.29 18.83
C ALA A 154 12.56 -0.90 18.36
N MET A 155 12.35 -0.60 17.09
CA MET A 155 12.48 0.73 16.53
C MET A 155 11.09 1.29 16.29
N THR A 156 10.87 2.53 16.71
CA THR A 156 9.59 3.22 16.55
C THR A 156 9.86 4.53 15.82
N TYR A 157 9.26 4.68 14.65
CA TYR A 157 9.25 5.92 13.91
C TYR A 157 7.84 6.47 13.96
N GLU A 158 7.66 7.52 14.75
CA GLU A 158 6.48 8.37 14.67
C GLU A 158 6.86 9.54 13.75
N PRO A 159 6.50 9.49 12.45
CA PRO A 159 6.54 10.73 11.68
C PRO A 159 5.65 11.71 12.43
N ILE A 160 6.21 12.84 12.88
CA ILE A 160 5.41 13.96 13.37
C ILE A 160 4.68 14.53 12.14
N LEU A 161 3.65 13.83 11.69
CA LEU A 161 2.60 14.41 10.88
C LEU A 161 1.79 15.25 11.85
N HIS A 162 2.06 16.54 11.86
CA HIS A 162 1.13 17.51 12.39
C HIS A 162 -0.22 17.24 11.72
N SER A 163 -1.25 17.04 12.53
CA SER A 163 -2.66 16.86 12.13
C SER A 163 -2.96 17.48 10.75
N VAL A 164 -3.48 16.69 9.82
CA VAL A 164 -3.98 17.20 8.55
C VAL A 164 -5.34 17.83 8.82
N ASN A 165 -5.41 19.15 8.67
CA ASN A 165 -6.69 19.84 8.68
C ASN A 165 -7.37 19.59 7.34
N GLY A 166 -8.30 18.63 7.30
CA GLY A 166 -9.04 18.29 6.10
C GLY A 166 -10.19 17.35 6.41
N LYS A 167 -11.17 17.30 5.50
CA LYS A 167 -12.28 16.36 5.57
C LYS A 167 -11.83 14.97 5.15
N LEU A 168 -12.40 13.95 5.79
CA LEU A 168 -12.27 12.58 5.32
C LEU A 168 -13.57 12.16 4.63
N SER A 169 -13.44 11.72 3.39
CA SER A 169 -14.52 11.20 2.57
C SER A 169 -14.27 9.73 2.24
N GLY A 170 -15.32 8.92 2.27
CA GLY A 170 -15.25 7.49 1.92
C GLY A 170 -16.13 7.19 0.71
N PHE A 171 -15.61 6.48 -0.28
CA PHE A 171 -16.47 5.86 -1.29
C PHE A 171 -17.05 4.58 -0.73
N TYR A 172 -18.37 4.58 -0.49
CA TYR A 172 -19.08 3.44 0.07
C TYR A 172 -19.16 2.34 -0.97
N ALA A 173 -18.56 1.20 -0.65
CA ALA A 173 -18.65 0.04 -1.48
C ALA A 173 -20.00 -0.66 -1.30
N LEU A 174 -20.83 -0.50 -2.33
CA LEU A 174 -21.69 -1.49 -2.98
C LEU A 174 -22.38 -2.50 -2.04
N GLY A 175 -23.61 -2.18 -1.65
CA GLY A 175 -24.38 -2.89 -0.63
C GLY A 175 -25.00 -4.23 -1.03
N ALA A 176 -24.22 -5.13 -1.63
CA ALA A 176 -24.63 -6.51 -1.82
C ALA A 176 -23.47 -7.48 -1.50
N GLY A 177 -23.76 -8.46 -0.63
CA GLY A 177 -22.84 -9.56 -0.32
C GLY A 177 -21.56 -9.14 0.41
N ASP A 178 -20.42 -9.62 -0.09
CA ASP A 178 -19.07 -9.46 0.46
C ASP A 178 -18.43 -8.08 0.17
N ARG A 179 -19.14 -7.19 -0.52
CA ARG A 179 -18.61 -5.87 -0.92
C ARG A 179 -19.13 -4.70 -0.08
N SER A 180 -20.08 -4.94 0.82
CA SER A 180 -20.64 -3.88 1.69
C SER A 180 -19.55 -3.28 2.58
N SER A 181 -19.55 -1.96 2.73
CA SER A 181 -18.68 -1.25 3.71
C SER A 181 -19.32 -1.13 5.10
N TRP A 182 -20.44 -1.81 5.36
CA TRP A 182 -21.20 -1.64 6.60
C TRP A 182 -20.37 -1.99 7.85
N ASN A 183 -19.79 -3.19 7.89
CA ASN A 183 -19.08 -3.65 9.08
C ASN A 183 -17.88 -2.76 9.38
N GLU A 184 -17.23 -2.25 8.34
CA GLU A 184 -16.10 -1.34 8.46
C GLU A 184 -16.54 0.06 8.91
N LEU A 185 -17.62 0.61 8.37
CA LEU A 185 -18.10 1.92 8.81
C LEU A 185 -18.69 1.85 10.21
N PHE A 186 -19.49 0.84 10.50
CA PHE A 186 -20.35 0.78 11.67
C PHE A 186 -19.85 -0.20 12.74
N GLY A 187 -18.78 -0.94 12.50
CA GLY A 187 -18.11 -1.81 13.48
C GLY A 187 -18.86 -3.09 13.87
N GLU A 188 -20.04 -3.33 13.32
CA GLU A 188 -20.91 -4.46 13.66
C GLU A 188 -21.56 -5.04 12.40
N THR A 189 -22.13 -6.25 12.52
CA THR A 189 -22.84 -6.87 11.39
C THR A 189 -24.14 -6.13 11.07
N TYR A 190 -24.41 -5.89 9.78
CA TYR A 190 -25.67 -5.27 9.34
C TYR A 190 -26.88 -6.01 9.94
N PRO A 191 -27.85 -5.32 10.56
CA PRO A 191 -28.05 -3.86 10.64
C PRO A 191 -27.57 -3.20 11.95
N GLN A 192 -26.76 -3.88 12.75
CA GLN A 192 -26.26 -3.36 14.03
C GLN A 192 -25.13 -2.35 13.84
N VAL A 193 -24.95 -1.47 14.82
CA VAL A 193 -23.92 -0.43 14.84
C VAL A 193 -23.21 -0.46 16.18
N SER A 194 -21.87 -0.41 16.15
CA SER A 194 -20.99 -0.31 17.30
C SER A 194 -21.18 1.01 18.05
N ALA A 195 -20.83 1.00 19.33
CA ALA A 195 -20.73 2.21 20.14
C ALA A 195 -19.61 3.16 19.67
N ASP A 196 -18.52 2.62 19.11
CA ASP A 196 -17.40 3.39 18.56
C ASP A 196 -17.05 2.93 17.13
N PRO A 197 -17.83 3.37 16.13
CA PRO A 197 -17.64 2.96 14.74
C PRO A 197 -16.70 3.91 13.98
N TRP A 198 -15.94 3.37 13.03
CA TRP A 198 -15.03 4.17 12.20
C TRP A 198 -15.72 5.26 11.38
N ALA A 199 -17.04 5.17 11.16
CA ALA A 199 -17.86 6.21 10.55
C ALA A 199 -17.66 7.59 11.19
N ARG A 200 -17.31 7.67 12.48
CA ARG A 200 -17.04 8.97 13.15
C ARG A 200 -15.88 9.75 12.55
N LEU A 201 -14.94 9.07 11.87
CA LEU A 201 -13.80 9.71 11.22
C LEU A 201 -14.20 10.44 9.94
N PHE A 202 -15.33 10.05 9.33
CA PHE A 202 -15.75 10.55 8.03
C PHE A 202 -16.66 11.76 8.17
N SER A 203 -16.31 12.83 7.46
CA SER A 203 -17.21 13.98 7.27
C SER A 203 -18.23 13.71 6.16
N GLN A 204 -17.88 12.83 5.22
CA GLN A 204 -18.69 12.55 4.04
C GLN A 204 -18.55 11.11 3.54
N VAL A 205 -19.61 10.60 2.94
CA VAL A 205 -19.67 9.31 2.27
C VAL A 205 -20.30 9.48 0.88
N HIS A 206 -19.61 8.99 -0.16
CA HIS A 206 -20.13 8.94 -1.52
C HIS A 206 -20.74 7.56 -1.78
N LEU A 207 -22.06 7.54 -2.01
CA LEU A 207 -22.84 6.30 -2.07
C LEU A 207 -22.93 5.81 -3.52
N GLY A 208 -22.03 4.88 -3.88
CA GLY A 208 -21.91 4.29 -5.22
C GLY A 208 -23.06 3.35 -5.59
N TRP A 209 -24.28 3.87 -5.67
CA TRP A 209 -25.49 3.07 -5.87
C TRP A 209 -26.12 3.26 -7.25
N TYR A 210 -25.62 4.21 -8.04
CA TYR A 210 -26.19 4.60 -9.31
C TYR A 210 -25.14 4.50 -10.42
N GLU A 211 -25.47 3.76 -11.46
CA GLU A 211 -24.76 3.71 -12.73
C GLU A 211 -25.63 4.36 -13.79
N MET A 212 -25.09 5.27 -14.59
CA MET A 212 -25.82 5.87 -15.69
C MET A 212 -25.51 5.10 -16.99
N ASN A 213 -26.55 4.69 -17.70
CA ASN A 213 -26.37 4.09 -19.02
C ASN A 213 -26.30 5.15 -20.13
N GLU A 214 -26.07 4.68 -21.36
CA GLU A 214 -25.93 5.53 -22.55
C GLU A 214 -27.22 6.28 -22.94
N ALA A 215 -28.37 5.90 -22.38
CA ALA A 215 -29.64 6.61 -22.56
C ALA A 215 -29.87 7.72 -21.51
N GLY A 216 -28.98 7.84 -20.50
CA GLY A 216 -29.13 8.79 -19.40
C GLY A 216 -30.04 8.29 -18.29
N GLU A 217 -30.32 6.99 -18.24
CA GLU A 217 -31.14 6.39 -17.17
C GLU A 217 -30.25 6.00 -16.00
N LEU A 218 -30.73 6.24 -14.78
CA LEU A 218 -30.05 5.83 -13.55
C LEU A 218 -30.40 4.38 -13.20
N ILE A 219 -29.42 3.49 -13.32
CA ILE A 219 -29.49 2.07 -12.99
C ILE A 219 -29.02 1.88 -11.56
N THR A 220 -29.81 1.17 -10.75
CA THR A 220 -29.47 0.88 -9.34
C THR A 220 -29.10 -0.57 -9.07
N ASN A 221 -29.02 -1.39 -10.13
CA ASN A 221 -28.53 -2.76 -10.09
C ASN A 221 -27.42 -2.96 -11.15
N GLY A 222 -26.46 -2.04 -11.20
CA GLY A 222 -25.33 -2.05 -12.12
C GLY A 222 -24.49 -3.31 -11.95
N ALA A 223 -24.56 -4.22 -12.92
CA ALA A 223 -23.86 -5.50 -12.84
C ALA A 223 -22.43 -5.42 -13.38
N VAL A 224 -22.17 -4.50 -14.30
CA VAL A 224 -20.90 -4.39 -15.04
C VAL A 224 -19.83 -3.81 -14.14
N HIS A 225 -20.10 -2.65 -13.54
CA HIS A 225 -19.14 -1.94 -12.67
C HIS A 225 -19.41 -2.17 -11.18
N GLY A 226 -20.57 -2.74 -10.85
CA GLY A 226 -20.92 -3.12 -9.49
C GLY A 226 -21.66 -2.06 -8.69
N PHE A 227 -21.93 -0.87 -9.26
CA PHE A 227 -22.74 0.19 -8.64
C PHE A 227 -24.17 -0.28 -8.41
N ARG A 228 -24.47 -0.61 -7.15
CA ARG A 228 -25.73 -1.26 -6.75
C ARG A 228 -26.24 -0.68 -5.45
N ARG A 229 -27.51 -0.31 -5.46
CA ARG A 229 -28.26 0.10 -4.26
C ARG A 229 -28.59 -1.15 -3.42
N PRO A 230 -28.12 -1.22 -2.15
CA PRO A 230 -28.45 -2.32 -1.24
C PRO A 230 -29.95 -2.47 -1.00
N SER A 231 -30.38 -3.67 -0.60
CA SER A 231 -31.61 -3.79 0.20
C SER A 231 -31.38 -3.16 1.58
N GLY A 232 -32.31 -2.32 2.05
CA GLY A 232 -32.18 -1.62 3.34
C GLY A 232 -31.23 -0.42 3.32
N TYR A 233 -30.96 0.14 2.13
CA TYR A 233 -30.14 1.34 1.95
C TYR A 233 -30.65 2.54 2.75
N GLU A 234 -31.96 2.59 3.04
CA GLU A 234 -32.59 3.60 3.88
C GLU A 234 -31.99 3.64 5.28
N GLN A 235 -31.60 2.48 5.81
CA GLN A 235 -30.92 2.42 7.11
C GLN A 235 -29.51 3.00 7.02
N VAL A 236 -28.79 2.78 5.93
CA VAL A 236 -27.48 3.42 5.70
C VAL A 236 -27.64 4.94 5.70
N LEU A 237 -28.64 5.46 4.98
CA LEU A 237 -28.93 6.90 4.95
C LEU A 237 -29.26 7.44 6.34
N ALA A 238 -30.12 6.75 7.10
CA ALA A 238 -30.52 7.15 8.45
C ALA A 238 -29.34 7.15 9.43
N GLU A 239 -28.45 6.14 9.37
CA GLU A 239 -27.27 6.10 10.24
C GLU A 239 -26.26 7.21 9.93
N LEU A 240 -26.04 7.51 8.65
CA LEU A 240 -25.20 8.65 8.25
C LEU A 240 -25.83 9.98 8.68
N GLU A 241 -27.15 10.12 8.54
CA GLU A 241 -27.89 11.29 9.01
C GLU A 241 -27.79 11.50 10.52
N ASN A 242 -28.03 10.45 11.32
CA ASN A 242 -27.94 10.48 12.78
C ASN A 242 -26.56 10.91 13.28
N ARG A 243 -25.52 10.69 12.46
CA ARG A 243 -24.12 11.04 12.74
C ARG A 243 -23.69 12.36 12.11
N ASN A 244 -24.60 13.07 11.44
CA ASN A 244 -24.33 14.31 10.72
C ASN A 244 -23.20 14.15 9.69
N ILE A 245 -23.17 13.01 8.99
CA ILE A 245 -22.23 12.71 7.91
C ILE A 245 -22.88 13.07 6.58
N ASP A 246 -22.18 13.85 5.76
CA ASP A 246 -22.63 14.17 4.41
C ASP A 246 -22.75 12.89 3.59
N ARG A 247 -23.85 12.74 2.86
CA ARG A 247 -24.16 11.51 2.11
C ARG A 247 -24.60 11.88 0.72
N THR A 248 -23.65 11.84 -0.22
CA THR A 248 -23.91 12.22 -1.60
C THR A 248 -24.30 11.00 -2.42
N MET A 249 -25.35 11.15 -3.22
CA MET A 249 -25.71 10.23 -4.29
C MET A 249 -24.59 10.22 -5.33
N MET A 250 -23.78 9.17 -5.39
CA MET A 250 -22.75 9.04 -6.42
C MET A 250 -23.36 8.41 -7.66
N ILE A 251 -23.19 9.09 -8.80
CA ILE A 251 -23.58 8.61 -10.11
C ILE A 251 -22.31 8.31 -10.90
N PHE A 252 -22.08 7.03 -11.15
CA PHE A 252 -21.01 6.58 -12.01
C PHE A 252 -21.45 6.49 -13.47
N ALA A 253 -20.60 6.92 -14.39
CA ALA A 253 -20.76 6.63 -15.81
C ALA A 253 -19.38 6.44 -16.45
N GLN A 254 -19.25 5.47 -17.35
CA GLN A 254 -18.03 5.25 -18.11
C GLN A 254 -18.25 5.57 -19.58
N GLU A 255 -17.45 6.47 -20.15
CA GLU A 255 -17.44 6.72 -21.59
C GLU A 255 -17.08 5.43 -22.35
N SER A 256 -17.91 5.10 -23.33
CA SER A 256 -17.79 3.96 -24.23
C SER A 256 -18.20 4.40 -25.63
N GLN A 257 -17.27 4.30 -26.58
CA GLN A 257 -17.50 4.55 -28.02
C GLN A 257 -18.09 5.94 -28.39
N GLY A 258 -18.01 6.93 -27.51
CA GLY A 258 -18.53 8.30 -27.74
C GLY A 258 -19.99 8.49 -27.32
N MET A 259 -20.63 7.47 -26.76
CA MET A 259 -22.06 7.50 -26.46
C MET A 259 -22.40 8.46 -25.33
N LEU A 260 -21.52 8.56 -24.32
CA LEU A 260 -21.70 9.50 -23.22
C LEU A 260 -21.46 10.94 -23.69
N ALA A 261 -20.43 11.17 -24.51
CA ALA A 261 -20.18 12.46 -25.15
C ALA A 261 -21.34 12.91 -26.06
N GLU A 262 -21.97 11.99 -26.81
CA GLU A 262 -23.14 12.30 -27.64
C GLU A 262 -24.32 12.75 -26.79
N LEU A 263 -24.65 11.98 -25.74
CA LEU A 263 -25.70 12.31 -24.78
C LEU A 263 -25.48 13.70 -24.16
N LEU A 264 -24.28 13.94 -23.65
CA LEU A 264 -23.92 15.20 -23.00
C LEU A 264 -23.91 16.37 -23.98
N SER A 265 -23.74 16.13 -25.28
CA SER A 265 -23.82 17.20 -26.29
C SER A 265 -25.26 17.63 -26.61
N ASN A 266 -26.26 16.79 -26.31
CA ASN A 266 -27.66 17.03 -26.59
C ASN A 266 -28.37 17.72 -25.42
N ALA A 267 -28.80 18.97 -25.60
CA ALA A 267 -29.46 19.77 -24.56
C ALA A 267 -30.74 19.14 -24.02
N GLY A 268 -31.53 18.44 -24.86
CA GLY A 268 -32.76 17.78 -24.42
C GLY A 268 -32.48 16.56 -23.53
N GLN A 269 -31.46 15.78 -23.88
CA GLN A 269 -31.05 14.62 -23.07
C GLN A 269 -30.40 15.05 -21.76
N ARG A 270 -29.57 16.11 -21.78
CA ARG A 270 -29.03 16.69 -20.55
C ARG A 270 -30.15 17.17 -19.61
N ALA A 271 -31.13 17.93 -20.12
CA ALA A 271 -32.25 18.40 -19.31
C ALA A 271 -33.06 17.25 -18.70
N ALA A 272 -33.30 16.17 -19.45
CA ALA A 272 -33.97 14.97 -18.94
C ALA A 272 -33.16 14.27 -17.85
N LEU A 273 -31.83 14.17 -18.02
CA LEU A 273 -30.93 13.62 -17.03
C LEU A 273 -30.90 14.48 -15.76
N VAL A 274 -30.80 15.80 -15.89
CA VAL A 274 -30.86 16.75 -14.76
C VAL A 274 -32.14 16.58 -13.95
N GLU A 275 -33.29 16.48 -14.62
CA GLU A 275 -34.58 16.26 -13.96
C GLU A 275 -34.64 14.91 -13.22
N THR A 276 -34.07 13.85 -13.83
CA THR A 276 -34.00 12.52 -13.21
C THR A 276 -33.15 12.54 -11.94
N ILE A 277 -31.97 13.15 -12.00
CA ILE A 277 -31.06 13.31 -10.85
C ILE A 277 -31.74 14.14 -9.75
N PHE A 278 -32.36 15.26 -10.12
CA PHE A 278 -33.02 16.13 -9.16
C PHE A 278 -34.22 15.45 -8.47
N SER A 279 -35.00 14.67 -9.21
CA SER A 279 -36.12 13.91 -8.65
C SER A 279 -35.64 12.88 -7.62
N GLU A 280 -34.58 12.13 -7.90
CA GLU A 280 -33.99 11.15 -6.97
C GLU A 280 -33.42 11.84 -5.71
N LEU A 281 -32.77 13.00 -5.87
CA LEU A 281 -32.30 13.82 -4.75
C LEU A 281 -33.43 14.34 -3.85
N GLN A 282 -34.64 14.50 -4.38
CA GLN A 282 -35.79 14.98 -3.62
C GLN A 282 -36.54 13.86 -2.89
N SER A 283 -36.54 12.64 -3.44
CA SER A 283 -37.21 11.49 -2.82
C SER A 283 -36.43 10.89 -1.66
N GLU A 284 -35.10 11.05 -1.68
CA GLU A 284 -34.19 10.40 -0.74
C GLU A 284 -33.46 11.40 0.15
N ALA A 285 -32.99 10.92 1.31
CA ALA A 285 -32.26 11.74 2.27
C ALA A 285 -30.79 11.91 1.87
N PHE A 286 -30.48 12.45 0.68
CA PHE A 286 -29.11 12.79 0.28
C PHE A 286 -28.78 14.24 0.62
N THR A 287 -27.51 14.53 0.97
CA THR A 287 -27.03 15.91 1.15
C THR A 287 -26.54 16.54 -0.16
N GLY A 288 -26.40 15.74 -1.22
CA GLY A 288 -25.97 16.21 -2.53
C GLY A 288 -25.74 15.09 -3.53
N VAL A 289 -25.10 15.43 -4.65
CA VAL A 289 -24.73 14.52 -5.74
C VAL A 289 -23.23 14.55 -5.98
N ASN A 290 -22.64 13.38 -6.21
CA ASN A 290 -21.27 13.23 -6.72
C ASN A 290 -21.31 12.67 -8.14
N LEU A 291 -20.82 13.44 -9.09
CA LEU A 291 -20.72 13.04 -10.50
C LEU A 291 -19.37 12.39 -10.75
N ASP A 292 -19.37 11.07 -10.94
CA ASP A 292 -18.18 10.30 -11.32
C ASP A 292 -18.32 9.83 -12.78
N ILE A 293 -18.16 10.80 -13.67
CA ILE A 293 -18.34 10.65 -15.12
C ILE A 293 -16.95 10.45 -15.73
N GLU A 294 -16.58 9.21 -15.99
CA GLU A 294 -15.24 8.79 -16.36
C GLU A 294 -15.05 8.61 -17.88
N GLY A 295 -13.81 8.68 -18.35
CA GLY A 295 -13.45 8.28 -19.71
C GLY A 295 -13.53 9.37 -20.80
N LEU A 296 -14.07 10.55 -20.48
CA LEU A 296 -14.35 11.58 -21.48
C LEU A 296 -13.06 12.09 -22.16
N GLY A 297 -13.00 11.96 -23.48
CA GLY A 297 -11.90 12.49 -24.29
C GLY A 297 -10.61 11.66 -24.33
N LEU A 298 -10.59 10.40 -23.86
CA LEU A 298 -9.38 9.55 -23.83
C LEU A 298 -8.87 9.11 -25.21
N GLN A 299 -9.78 8.91 -26.17
CA GLN A 299 -9.48 8.30 -27.48
C GLN A 299 -10.13 9.06 -28.66
N GLN A 300 -10.43 10.33 -28.44
CA GLN A 300 -11.24 11.14 -29.35
C GLN A 300 -10.37 12.09 -30.18
N HIS A 301 -10.73 12.30 -31.46
CA HIS A 301 -10.16 13.40 -32.23
C HIS A 301 -10.43 14.74 -31.53
N SER A 302 -9.60 15.77 -31.78
CA SER A 302 -9.67 17.05 -31.06
C SER A 302 -11.07 17.71 -31.04
N ASP A 303 -11.90 17.49 -32.05
CA ASP A 303 -13.28 17.98 -32.11
C ASP A 303 -14.23 17.24 -31.14
N GLN A 304 -14.17 15.92 -31.11
CA GLN A 304 -14.99 15.09 -30.22
C GLN A 304 -14.64 15.34 -28.75
N ALA A 305 -13.34 15.46 -28.44
CA ALA A 305 -12.89 15.81 -27.10
C ALA A 305 -13.41 17.20 -26.67
N ARG A 306 -13.41 18.19 -27.58
CA ARG A 306 -13.99 19.52 -27.31
C ARG A 306 -15.50 19.47 -27.11
N GLN A 307 -16.21 18.64 -27.88
CA GLN A 307 -17.65 18.44 -27.73
C GLN A 307 -17.98 17.78 -26.40
N ALA A 308 -17.27 16.71 -26.02
CA ALA A 308 -17.41 16.05 -24.73
C ALA A 308 -17.17 17.03 -23.57
N ARG A 309 -16.09 17.82 -23.64
CA ARG A 309 -15.78 18.86 -22.64
C ARG A 309 -16.87 19.90 -22.51
N SER A 310 -17.35 20.43 -23.63
CA SER A 310 -18.39 21.47 -23.64
C SER A 310 -19.72 20.91 -23.16
N GLY A 311 -20.08 19.70 -23.58
CA GLY A 311 -21.30 19.01 -23.18
C GLY A 311 -21.32 18.67 -21.69
N TYR A 312 -20.23 18.13 -21.15
CA TYR A 312 -20.11 17.85 -19.72
C TYR A 312 -20.19 19.13 -18.88
N THR A 313 -19.49 20.19 -19.32
CA THR A 313 -19.56 21.50 -18.63
C THR A 313 -20.98 22.07 -18.64
N ALA A 314 -21.69 21.96 -19.76
CA ALA A 314 -23.09 22.40 -19.87
C ALA A 314 -24.01 21.58 -18.94
N PHE A 315 -23.85 20.26 -18.90
CA PHE A 315 -24.58 19.38 -17.99
C PHE A 315 -24.38 19.76 -16.53
N VAL A 316 -23.13 19.94 -16.10
CA VAL A 316 -22.82 20.32 -14.71
C VAL A 316 -23.36 21.72 -14.39
N THR A 317 -23.37 22.64 -15.36
CA THR A 317 -23.98 23.97 -15.20
C THR A 317 -25.49 23.87 -14.98
N GLU A 318 -26.18 23.16 -15.88
CA GLU A 318 -27.64 22.95 -15.81
C GLU A 318 -28.04 22.24 -14.49
N LEU A 319 -27.25 21.25 -14.06
CA LEU A 319 -27.48 20.58 -12.78
C LEU A 319 -27.26 21.53 -11.59
N ALA A 320 -26.17 22.29 -11.58
CA ALA A 320 -25.87 23.25 -10.51
C ALA A 320 -26.99 24.30 -10.36
N GLU A 321 -27.53 24.78 -11.48
CA GLU A 321 -28.67 25.71 -11.49
C GLU A 321 -29.94 25.06 -10.92
N GLN A 322 -30.23 23.80 -11.30
CA GLN A 322 -31.42 23.08 -10.86
C GLN A 322 -31.38 22.75 -9.35
N ILE A 323 -30.24 22.27 -8.85
CA ILE A 323 -30.13 21.86 -7.44
C ILE A 323 -29.92 23.05 -6.49
N GLY A 324 -29.37 24.16 -7.01
CA GLY A 324 -29.11 25.39 -6.27
C GLY A 324 -28.21 25.18 -5.05
N SER A 325 -28.30 26.08 -4.05
CA SER A 325 -27.56 25.96 -2.80
C SER A 325 -28.15 24.96 -1.80
N ARG A 326 -29.20 24.22 -2.19
CA ARG A 326 -29.88 23.25 -1.33
C ARG A 326 -29.10 21.95 -1.19
N TYR A 327 -28.41 21.55 -2.25
CA TYR A 327 -27.70 20.29 -2.33
C TYR A 327 -26.24 20.54 -2.70
N ARG A 328 -25.33 19.74 -2.12
CA ARG A 328 -23.90 19.78 -2.48
C ARG A 328 -23.70 19.24 -3.90
N LEU A 329 -22.87 19.89 -4.69
CA LEU A 329 -22.37 19.40 -5.97
C LEU A 329 -20.91 18.98 -5.84
N VAL A 330 -20.65 17.68 -5.95
CA VAL A 330 -19.30 17.12 -6.02
C VAL A 330 -19.05 16.63 -7.44
N VAL A 331 -17.87 16.91 -7.97
CA VAL A 331 -17.40 16.33 -9.23
C VAL A 331 -16.16 15.49 -8.95
N THR A 332 -16.20 14.22 -9.34
CA THR A 332 -15.04 13.33 -9.32
C THR A 332 -14.40 13.33 -10.71
N VAL A 333 -13.10 13.60 -10.77
CA VAL A 333 -12.40 13.86 -12.05
C VAL A 333 -11.07 13.12 -12.11
N PRO A 334 -10.61 12.73 -13.32
CA PRO A 334 -9.24 12.26 -13.48
C PRO A 334 -8.24 13.40 -13.18
N PRO A 335 -6.97 13.07 -12.90
CA PRO A 335 -5.97 14.09 -12.61
C PRO A 335 -5.62 14.88 -13.87
N VAL A 336 -5.25 16.15 -13.73
CA VAL A 336 -4.98 17.07 -14.86
C VAL A 336 -3.87 16.55 -15.78
N ASN A 337 -2.90 15.82 -15.23
CA ASN A 337 -1.80 15.19 -15.96
C ASN A 337 -2.16 13.87 -16.65
N SER A 338 -3.45 13.52 -16.70
CA SER A 338 -3.95 12.36 -17.44
C SER A 338 -4.08 12.63 -18.94
N ALA A 339 -4.42 11.59 -19.70
CA ALA A 339 -4.69 11.72 -21.13
C ALA A 339 -6.13 12.19 -21.46
N TYR A 340 -6.98 12.43 -20.45
CA TYR A 340 -8.38 12.78 -20.66
C TYR A 340 -8.56 14.26 -21.02
N LEU A 341 -9.16 14.53 -22.17
CA LEU A 341 -9.36 15.90 -22.67
C LEU A 341 -10.78 16.45 -22.43
N GLY A 342 -11.69 15.62 -21.91
CA GLY A 342 -13.12 15.92 -21.76
C GLY A 342 -13.51 16.75 -20.53
N TYR A 343 -12.56 17.31 -19.78
CA TYR A 343 -12.82 17.96 -18.49
C TYR A 343 -12.34 19.42 -18.50
N ASP A 344 -13.24 20.35 -18.17
CA ASP A 344 -12.91 21.76 -17.96
C ASP A 344 -12.71 22.05 -16.47
N TYR A 345 -11.55 21.70 -15.93
CA TYR A 345 -11.26 21.80 -14.49
C TYR A 345 -11.58 23.19 -13.91
N ALA A 346 -11.22 24.26 -14.61
CA ALA A 346 -11.44 25.63 -14.14
C ALA A 346 -12.93 25.99 -14.09
N GLN A 347 -13.72 25.58 -15.07
CA GLN A 347 -15.16 25.83 -15.06
C GLN A 347 -15.89 24.91 -14.08
N LEU A 348 -15.54 23.62 -14.05
CA LEU A 348 -16.09 22.65 -13.10
C LEU A 348 -15.81 23.04 -11.65
N GLY A 349 -14.61 23.51 -11.32
CA GLY A 349 -14.25 23.96 -9.97
C GLY A 349 -14.96 25.25 -9.51
N LYS A 350 -15.47 26.07 -10.45
CA LYS A 350 -16.34 27.20 -10.12
C LYS A 350 -17.75 26.74 -9.77
N LEU A 351 -18.25 25.73 -10.46
CA LEU A 351 -19.62 25.20 -10.31
C LEU A 351 -19.75 24.29 -9.10
N ALA A 352 -18.79 23.39 -8.88
CA ALA A 352 -18.83 22.40 -7.82
C ALA A 352 -18.45 23.00 -6.45
N ASP A 353 -19.05 22.46 -5.39
CA ASP A 353 -18.65 22.72 -4.01
C ASP A 353 -17.33 22.01 -3.68
N GLU A 354 -17.08 20.89 -4.32
CA GLU A 354 -15.91 20.03 -4.11
C GLU A 354 -15.52 19.29 -5.38
N MET A 355 -14.22 19.15 -5.59
CA MET A 355 -13.63 18.38 -6.67
C MET A 355 -12.75 17.28 -6.10
N VAL A 356 -13.20 16.03 -6.25
CA VAL A 356 -12.41 14.86 -5.88
C VAL A 356 -11.52 14.48 -7.07
N VAL A 357 -10.20 14.56 -6.90
CA VAL A 357 -9.24 14.21 -7.96
C VAL A 357 -8.76 12.77 -7.80
N MET A 358 -9.02 11.92 -8.79
CA MET A 358 -8.61 10.51 -8.82
C MET A 358 -7.12 10.36 -9.18
N ALA A 359 -6.23 10.90 -8.34
CA ALA A 359 -4.78 10.88 -8.55
C ALA A 359 -4.18 9.48 -8.27
N TYR A 360 -4.67 8.47 -8.97
CA TYR A 360 -4.24 7.08 -8.91
C TYR A 360 -4.48 6.41 -10.27
N ASP A 361 -4.15 5.12 -10.37
CA ASP A 361 -4.19 4.32 -11.60
C ASP A 361 -3.24 4.81 -12.72
N TYR A 362 -2.10 5.40 -12.35
CA TYR A 362 -0.97 5.73 -13.23
C TYR A 362 -0.16 4.51 -13.70
N HIS A 363 -0.47 3.32 -13.19
CA HIS A 363 0.32 2.12 -13.43
C HIS A 363 0.30 1.69 -14.90
N ASP A 364 1.44 1.15 -15.33
CA ASP A 364 1.61 0.50 -16.61
C ASP A 364 0.75 -0.78 -16.69
N ARG A 365 0.00 -0.90 -17.79
CA ARG A 365 -0.89 -2.05 -18.05
C ARG A 365 -0.17 -3.25 -18.65
N GLN A 366 1.11 -3.14 -18.95
CA GLN A 366 1.93 -4.17 -19.58
C GLN A 366 3.01 -4.73 -18.65
N GLN A 367 3.38 -4.02 -17.59
CA GLN A 367 4.45 -4.44 -16.67
C GLN A 367 4.23 -3.90 -15.24
N PRO A 368 4.83 -4.54 -14.21
CA PRO A 368 4.66 -4.12 -12.82
C PRO A 368 5.13 -2.69 -12.56
N SER A 369 4.23 -1.86 -12.03
CA SER A 369 4.55 -0.50 -11.60
C SER A 369 3.56 0.00 -10.54
N ALA A 370 3.95 1.03 -9.79
CA ALA A 370 3.11 1.64 -8.76
C ALA A 370 1.88 2.34 -9.35
N THR A 371 0.76 2.26 -8.63
CA THR A 371 -0.55 2.81 -9.03
C THR A 371 -0.68 4.30 -8.80
N ALA A 372 -0.06 4.80 -7.73
CA ALA A 372 -0.08 6.21 -7.37
C ALA A 372 1.34 6.67 -7.00
N PRO A 373 2.30 6.70 -7.96
CA PRO A 373 3.64 7.22 -7.70
C PRO A 373 3.56 8.67 -7.22
N ILE A 374 4.16 8.98 -6.07
CA ILE A 374 3.99 10.27 -5.39
C ILE A 374 4.34 11.46 -6.29
N THR A 375 5.29 11.29 -7.20
CA THR A 375 5.73 12.34 -8.15
C THR A 375 4.64 12.67 -9.18
N LEU A 376 3.89 11.67 -9.65
CA LEU A 376 2.77 11.87 -10.56
C LEU A 376 1.55 12.43 -9.83
N VAL A 377 1.30 11.95 -8.61
CA VAL A 377 0.25 12.49 -7.72
C VAL A 377 0.48 13.98 -7.46
N GLU A 378 1.68 14.35 -7.00
CA GLU A 378 2.04 15.74 -6.74
C GLU A 378 1.98 16.60 -8.00
N SER A 379 2.45 16.09 -9.14
CA SER A 379 2.35 16.81 -10.42
C SER A 379 0.90 17.09 -10.83
N GLY A 380 -0.01 16.13 -10.60
CA GLY A 380 -1.43 16.29 -10.84
C GLY A 380 -2.07 17.33 -9.91
N ILE A 381 -1.76 17.27 -8.62
CA ILE A 381 -2.23 18.26 -7.62
C ILE A 381 -1.73 19.66 -7.97
N ARG A 382 -0.43 19.81 -8.24
CA ARG A 382 0.19 21.11 -8.56
C ARG A 382 -0.47 21.77 -9.77
N GLN A 383 -0.81 21.00 -10.80
CA GLN A 383 -1.52 21.53 -11.97
C GLN A 383 -2.97 21.89 -11.64
N LEU A 384 -3.64 21.13 -10.77
CA LEU A 384 -5.03 21.39 -10.41
C LEU A 384 -5.20 22.64 -9.54
N VAL A 385 -4.29 22.89 -8.59
CA VAL A 385 -4.34 24.10 -7.73
C VAL A 385 -4.11 25.41 -8.51
N GLU A 386 -3.57 25.34 -9.72
CA GLU A 386 -3.49 26.50 -10.64
C GLU A 386 -4.86 26.84 -11.27
N LEU A 387 -5.81 25.90 -11.25
CA LEU A 387 -7.10 25.99 -11.92
C LEU A 387 -8.29 26.05 -10.97
N VAL A 388 -8.17 25.44 -9.79
CA VAL A 388 -9.24 25.27 -8.79
C VAL A 388 -8.70 25.67 -7.42
N PRO A 389 -9.45 26.44 -6.60
CA PRO A 389 -9.03 26.77 -5.23
C PRO A 389 -8.76 25.50 -4.41
N SER A 390 -7.65 25.48 -3.66
CA SER A 390 -7.20 24.28 -2.96
C SER A 390 -8.18 23.79 -1.91
N GLU A 391 -8.93 24.71 -1.29
CA GLU A 391 -9.99 24.43 -0.32
C GLU A 391 -11.23 23.75 -0.91
N LYS A 392 -11.28 23.53 -2.23
CA LYS A 392 -12.29 22.70 -2.90
C LYS A 392 -11.73 21.36 -3.40
N ILE A 393 -10.42 21.14 -3.33
CA ILE A 393 -9.79 19.95 -3.92
C ILE A 393 -9.63 18.88 -2.85
N THR A 394 -10.26 17.73 -3.06
CA THR A 394 -10.10 16.54 -2.23
C THR A 394 -9.23 15.52 -2.96
N LEU A 395 -8.16 15.03 -2.32
CA LEU A 395 -7.26 14.04 -2.91
C LEU A 395 -7.89 12.65 -2.86
N GLY A 396 -8.18 12.06 -4.02
CA GLY A 396 -8.55 10.66 -4.12
C GLY A 396 -7.35 9.74 -3.83
N VAL A 397 -7.53 8.76 -2.94
CA VAL A 397 -6.52 7.77 -2.57
C VAL A 397 -7.07 6.37 -2.80
N ARG A 398 -6.40 5.62 -3.69
CA ARG A 398 -6.75 4.24 -3.99
C ARG A 398 -6.17 3.29 -2.95
N LEU A 399 -7.02 2.55 -2.23
CA LEU A 399 -6.63 1.55 -1.24
C LEU A 399 -6.46 0.14 -1.81
N PRO A 400 -7.32 -0.37 -2.74
CA PRO A 400 -7.09 -1.67 -3.37
C PRO A 400 -5.74 -1.72 -4.08
N ALA A 401 -4.96 -2.74 -3.74
CA ALA A 401 -3.65 -3.00 -4.31
C ALA A 401 -3.76 -3.40 -5.80
N VAL A 402 -2.61 -3.44 -6.49
CA VAL A 402 -2.50 -3.96 -7.85
C VAL A 402 -1.48 -5.08 -7.87
N ARG A 403 -1.95 -6.26 -8.29
CA ARG A 403 -1.14 -7.47 -8.42
C ARG A 403 -0.92 -7.79 -9.88
N TYR A 404 0.34 -7.93 -10.23
CA TYR A 404 0.82 -8.45 -11.50
C TYR A 404 1.27 -9.90 -11.29
N THR A 405 0.76 -10.80 -12.12
CA THR A 405 1.14 -12.22 -12.11
C THR A 405 1.64 -12.64 -13.48
N ALA A 406 2.86 -13.17 -13.56
CA ALA A 406 3.44 -13.73 -14.78
C ALA A 406 3.73 -15.22 -14.57
N ARG A 407 3.29 -16.05 -15.51
CA ARG A 407 3.61 -17.48 -15.49
C ARG A 407 5.12 -17.70 -15.64
N PRO A 408 5.68 -18.80 -15.09
CA PRO A 408 7.06 -19.15 -15.36
C PRO A 408 7.25 -19.29 -16.87
N GLN A 409 8.33 -18.71 -17.39
CA GLN A 409 8.69 -18.93 -18.79
C GLN A 409 9.05 -20.40 -18.95
N THR A 410 8.14 -21.19 -19.55
CA THR A 410 8.56 -22.40 -20.23
C THR A 410 9.49 -21.96 -21.36
N GLN A 411 10.57 -22.70 -21.59
CA GLN A 411 11.48 -22.50 -22.73
C GLN A 411 10.75 -22.83 -24.05
N ASP A 412 9.68 -22.12 -24.38
CA ASP A 412 9.01 -22.23 -25.67
C ASP A 412 9.65 -21.19 -26.59
N VAL A 413 10.84 -21.54 -27.06
CA VAL A 413 11.43 -20.91 -28.24
C VAL A 413 10.71 -21.51 -29.45
N GLU A 414 9.61 -20.92 -29.87
CA GLU A 414 9.17 -21.04 -31.27
C GLU A 414 9.83 -19.90 -32.05
N ASP A 415 10.57 -20.26 -33.11
CA ASP A 415 11.13 -19.34 -34.11
C ASP A 415 12.12 -18.27 -33.63
N GLY A 416 12.83 -18.49 -32.52
CA GLY A 416 13.98 -17.64 -32.13
C GLY A 416 13.61 -16.24 -31.67
N GLU A 417 12.31 -15.95 -31.49
CA GLU A 417 11.84 -14.75 -30.82
C GLU A 417 11.58 -15.06 -29.33
N LEU A 418 12.11 -14.21 -28.45
CA LEU A 418 11.78 -14.24 -27.03
C LEU A 418 10.28 -13.96 -26.88
N LEU A 419 9.50 -14.92 -26.40
CA LEU A 419 8.11 -14.66 -26.01
C LEU A 419 8.10 -13.50 -24.99
N THR A 420 7.46 -12.40 -25.37
CA THR A 420 7.29 -11.24 -24.50
C THR A 420 6.52 -11.67 -23.25
N ARG A 421 7.08 -11.34 -22.09
CA ARG A 421 6.49 -11.70 -20.80
C ARG A 421 5.14 -11.00 -20.64
N THR A 422 4.07 -11.79 -20.55
CA THR A 422 2.71 -11.26 -20.33
C THR A 422 2.37 -11.26 -18.84
N TRP A 423 1.85 -10.14 -18.35
CA TRP A 423 1.40 -9.97 -16.98
C TRP A 423 -0.13 -9.95 -16.90
N GLN A 424 -0.69 -10.79 -16.04
CA GLN A 424 -2.09 -10.71 -15.65
C GLN A 424 -2.24 -9.72 -14.49
N ILE A 425 -3.17 -8.77 -14.61
CA ILE A 425 -3.40 -7.73 -13.60
C ILE A 425 -4.69 -8.04 -12.83
N THR A 426 -4.62 -7.95 -11.50
CA THR A 426 -5.76 -8.07 -10.58
C THR A 426 -5.71 -6.99 -9.51
N HIS A 427 -6.85 -6.71 -8.88
CA HIS A 427 -7.01 -5.63 -7.89
C HIS A 427 -7.46 -6.18 -6.52
N PRO A 428 -6.58 -6.88 -5.78
CA PRO A 428 -6.95 -7.44 -4.48
C PRO A 428 -7.23 -6.32 -3.45
N TYR A 429 -8.10 -6.63 -2.48
CA TYR A 429 -8.29 -5.76 -1.33
C TYR A 429 -7.00 -5.64 -0.52
N LEU A 430 -6.78 -4.45 0.04
CA LEU A 430 -5.58 -4.18 0.83
C LEU A 430 -5.48 -5.14 2.03
N HIS A 431 -6.60 -5.40 2.71
CA HIS A 431 -6.66 -6.35 3.82
C HIS A 431 -6.12 -7.73 3.44
N SER A 432 -6.60 -8.30 2.33
CA SER A 432 -6.16 -9.62 1.87
C SER A 432 -4.68 -9.66 1.48
N VAL A 433 -4.10 -8.55 1.03
CA VAL A 433 -2.66 -8.47 0.74
C VAL A 433 -1.84 -8.50 2.03
N TYR A 434 -2.26 -7.77 3.08
CA TYR A 434 -1.58 -7.85 4.39
C TYR A 434 -1.74 -9.22 5.05
N GLU A 435 -2.91 -9.86 4.95
CA GLU A 435 -3.09 -11.25 5.41
C GLU A 435 -2.10 -12.20 4.70
N LEU A 436 -2.00 -12.11 3.37
CA LEU A 436 -1.05 -12.89 2.59
C LEU A 436 0.40 -12.63 3.01
N MET A 437 0.75 -11.36 3.20
CA MET A 437 2.09 -10.93 3.63
C MET A 437 2.47 -11.58 4.97
N HIS A 438 1.58 -11.51 5.96
CA HIS A 438 1.81 -12.10 7.28
C HIS A 438 1.83 -13.63 7.24
N GLN A 439 0.85 -14.27 6.59
CA GLN A 439 0.75 -15.73 6.51
C GLN A 439 1.99 -16.37 5.86
N ARG A 440 2.57 -15.69 4.86
CA ARG A 440 3.75 -16.19 4.14
C ARG A 440 5.06 -15.56 4.59
N SER A 441 5.03 -14.65 5.58
CA SER A 441 6.20 -13.89 6.04
C SER A 441 6.96 -13.23 4.88
N LEU A 442 6.21 -12.62 3.94
CA LEU A 442 6.78 -11.96 2.78
C LEU A 442 7.40 -10.62 3.20
N PRO A 443 8.62 -10.29 2.72
CA PRO A 443 9.21 -8.99 3.00
C PRO A 443 8.44 -7.88 2.28
N GLU A 444 8.06 -6.84 3.02
CA GLU A 444 7.59 -5.59 2.44
C GLU A 444 8.80 -4.84 1.85
N LEU A 445 8.72 -4.53 0.56
CA LEU A 445 9.74 -3.79 -0.18
C LEU A 445 9.26 -2.37 -0.44
N TRP A 446 10.20 -1.44 -0.65
CA TRP A 446 9.91 -0.02 -0.82
C TRP A 446 10.41 0.50 -2.17
N ASP A 447 9.51 1.10 -2.95
CA ASP A 447 9.89 1.87 -4.12
C ASP A 447 10.29 3.28 -3.69
N HIS A 448 11.60 3.58 -3.69
CA HIS A 448 12.14 4.87 -3.26
C HIS A 448 11.71 6.04 -4.16
N THR A 449 11.35 5.79 -5.41
CA THR A 449 10.96 6.81 -6.39
C THR A 449 9.46 7.05 -6.34
N ALA A 450 8.68 5.98 -6.39
CA ALA A 450 7.22 6.07 -6.33
C ALA A 450 6.71 6.38 -4.91
N LYS A 451 7.50 6.10 -3.88
CA LYS A 451 7.12 6.14 -2.46
C LYS A 451 5.90 5.28 -2.16
N VAL A 452 5.91 4.06 -2.67
CA VAL A 452 4.86 3.05 -2.51
C VAL A 452 5.48 1.72 -2.09
N SER A 453 4.82 0.98 -1.23
CA SER A 453 5.26 -0.35 -0.83
C SER A 453 4.89 -1.39 -1.88
N TYR A 454 5.69 -2.45 -1.98
CA TYR A 454 5.37 -3.58 -2.84
C TYR A 454 5.85 -4.91 -2.27
N LEU A 455 5.23 -5.99 -2.73
CA LEU A 455 5.66 -7.37 -2.49
C LEU A 455 6.18 -7.97 -3.79
N GLN A 456 7.21 -8.80 -3.71
CA GLN A 456 7.67 -9.61 -4.84
C GLN A 456 7.97 -11.04 -4.38
N PHE A 457 7.36 -12.03 -5.04
CA PHE A 457 7.53 -13.44 -4.67
C PHE A 457 7.13 -14.39 -5.80
N MET A 458 7.55 -15.65 -5.68
CA MET A 458 7.02 -16.78 -6.48
C MET A 458 5.89 -17.47 -5.70
N ASP A 459 4.79 -17.79 -6.37
CA ASP A 459 3.73 -18.62 -5.78
C ASP A 459 4.03 -20.13 -5.91
N GLU A 460 3.17 -20.95 -5.32
CA GLU A 460 3.32 -22.41 -5.29
C GLU A 460 3.26 -23.05 -6.69
N GLN A 461 2.65 -22.37 -7.65
CA GLN A 461 2.60 -22.79 -9.04
C GLN A 461 3.81 -22.29 -9.86
N GLY A 462 4.74 -21.58 -9.21
CA GLY A 462 5.94 -21.02 -9.82
C GLY A 462 5.68 -19.72 -10.60
N ASN A 463 4.51 -19.09 -10.45
CA ASN A 463 4.26 -17.79 -11.07
C ASN A 463 4.95 -16.69 -10.28
N GLU A 464 5.52 -15.73 -11.00
CA GLU A 464 6.04 -14.50 -10.43
C GLU A 464 4.88 -13.57 -10.09
N ASN A 465 4.95 -12.97 -8.91
CA ASN A 465 3.98 -12.03 -8.42
C ASN A 465 4.67 -10.75 -7.96
N VAL A 466 4.15 -9.61 -8.41
CA VAL A 466 4.50 -8.27 -7.91
C VAL A 466 3.22 -7.57 -7.50
N ILE A 467 3.13 -7.13 -6.24
CA ILE A 467 1.94 -6.46 -5.69
C ILE A 467 2.33 -5.09 -5.19
N TYR A 468 1.84 -4.02 -5.84
CA TYR A 468 1.97 -2.66 -5.32
C TYR A 468 0.79 -2.33 -4.41
N MET A 469 1.07 -1.73 -3.25
CA MET A 469 0.11 -1.55 -2.17
C MET A 469 0.42 -0.31 -1.34
N GLU A 470 -0.62 0.22 -0.68
CA GLU A 470 -0.44 1.28 0.31
C GLU A 470 0.03 0.72 1.66
N SER A 471 0.90 1.47 2.31
CA SER A 471 1.42 1.26 3.66
C SER A 471 1.29 2.53 4.49
N GLU A 472 1.51 2.42 5.80
CA GLU A 472 1.54 3.59 6.69
C GLU A 472 2.49 4.67 6.15
N ARG A 473 3.63 4.26 5.60
CA ARG A 473 4.61 5.18 5.01
C ARG A 473 4.11 5.80 3.70
N SER A 474 3.53 5.04 2.78
CA SER A 474 3.06 5.61 1.51
C SER A 474 1.84 6.52 1.68
N LEU A 475 0.97 6.21 2.65
CA LEU A 475 -0.14 7.08 3.05
C LEU A 475 0.38 8.36 3.71
N THR A 476 1.38 8.27 4.58
CA THR A 476 2.07 9.43 5.18
C THR A 476 2.57 10.41 4.11
N GLU A 477 3.19 9.90 3.05
CA GLU A 477 3.66 10.75 1.95
C GLU A 477 2.50 11.45 1.23
N LYS A 478 1.34 10.82 1.10
CA LYS A 478 0.14 11.46 0.53
C LYS A 478 -0.47 12.49 1.47
N TRP A 479 -0.51 12.23 2.77
CA TRP A 479 -0.96 13.18 3.79
C TRP A 479 -0.11 14.46 3.79
N LYS A 480 1.22 14.32 3.62
CA LYS A 480 2.14 15.47 3.44
C LYS A 480 1.73 16.33 2.24
N LEU A 481 1.22 15.76 1.15
CA LEU A 481 0.72 16.53 -0.01
C LEU A 481 -0.57 17.29 0.31
N VAL A 482 -1.52 16.67 1.01
CA VAL A 482 -2.76 17.33 1.45
C VAL A 482 -2.45 18.56 2.28
N GLN A 483 -1.53 18.44 3.24
CA GLN A 483 -1.09 19.56 4.07
C GLN A 483 -0.31 20.61 3.27
N ARG A 484 0.67 20.20 2.45
CA ARG A 484 1.53 21.09 1.66
C ARG A 484 0.73 21.98 0.72
N TYR A 485 -0.27 21.42 0.06
CA TYR A 485 -1.10 22.12 -0.91
C TYR A 485 -2.40 22.67 -0.32
N GLN A 486 -2.61 22.53 1.00
CA GLN A 486 -3.82 23.01 1.70
C GLN A 486 -5.11 22.53 1.02
N LEU A 487 -5.12 21.24 0.68
CA LEU A 487 -6.27 20.57 0.06
C LEU A 487 -7.40 20.45 1.09
N SER A 488 -8.65 20.37 0.62
CA SER A 488 -9.82 20.26 1.51
C SER A 488 -9.89 18.96 2.28
N GLY A 489 -9.19 17.92 1.83
CA GLY A 489 -9.23 16.61 2.45
C GLY A 489 -8.81 15.47 1.55
N VAL A 490 -9.31 14.28 1.91
CA VAL A 490 -8.99 13.00 1.26
C VAL A 490 -10.27 12.22 0.99
N ALA A 491 -10.35 11.58 -0.17
CA ALA A 491 -11.40 10.61 -0.49
C ALA A 491 -10.82 9.21 -0.70
N LEU A 492 -11.26 8.22 0.09
CA LEU A 492 -10.73 6.86 0.06
C LEU A 492 -11.49 5.97 -0.93
N TRP A 493 -10.81 5.53 -2.01
CA TRP A 493 -11.34 4.62 -3.02
C TRP A 493 -10.73 3.21 -2.94
N ARG A 494 -11.47 2.15 -2.65
CA ARG A 494 -12.69 2.19 -1.86
C ARG A 494 -12.34 1.93 -0.41
N PHE A 495 -13.13 2.54 0.44
CA PHE A 495 -13.21 2.13 1.82
C PHE A 495 -13.88 0.74 1.91
N GLY A 496 -13.59 -0.02 2.97
CA GLY A 496 -14.00 -1.42 3.14
C GLY A 496 -12.94 -2.41 2.65
N ALA A 497 -12.69 -3.46 3.45
CA ALA A 497 -11.60 -4.43 3.29
C ALA A 497 -10.17 -3.81 3.31
N VAL A 498 -9.90 -2.96 4.31
CA VAL A 498 -8.56 -2.43 4.61
C VAL A 498 -8.06 -2.88 5.98
N PRO A 499 -6.74 -2.95 6.23
CA PRO A 499 -6.18 -3.29 7.53
C PRO A 499 -6.39 -2.20 8.59
N ASP A 500 -6.36 -2.60 9.86
CA ASP A 500 -6.59 -1.72 11.02
C ASP A 500 -5.65 -0.50 11.08
N PHE A 501 -4.39 -0.65 10.63
CA PHE A 501 -3.44 0.46 10.66
C PHE A 501 -3.91 1.67 9.84
N VAL A 502 -4.71 1.43 8.78
CA VAL A 502 -5.24 2.53 7.95
C VAL A 502 -6.15 3.41 8.81
N TYR A 503 -7.03 2.80 9.60
CA TYR A 503 -7.92 3.53 10.50
C TYR A 503 -7.19 4.23 11.63
N GLN A 504 -6.26 3.53 12.27
CA GLN A 504 -5.44 4.08 13.35
C GLN A 504 -4.63 5.28 12.86
N GLN A 505 -4.09 5.21 11.64
CA GLN A 505 -3.39 6.32 11.03
C GLN A 505 -4.34 7.48 10.68
N LEU A 506 -5.53 7.20 10.11
CA LEU A 506 -6.51 8.23 9.82
C LEU A 506 -6.98 8.95 11.08
N GLU A 507 -7.21 8.21 12.17
CA GLU A 507 -7.52 8.78 13.48
C GLU A 507 -6.38 9.66 14.00
N SER A 508 -5.13 9.17 13.96
CA SER A 508 -3.96 9.95 14.38
C SER A 508 -3.77 11.24 13.56
N VAL A 509 -4.07 11.19 12.25
CA VAL A 509 -3.75 12.28 11.32
C VAL A 509 -4.91 13.27 11.12
N PHE A 510 -6.16 12.81 11.12
CA PHE A 510 -7.34 13.62 10.79
C PHE A 510 -8.25 13.90 11.99
N ASP A 511 -8.08 13.24 13.14
CA ASP A 511 -8.90 13.53 14.31
C ASP A 511 -8.52 14.90 14.90
N GLN A 512 -9.47 15.83 14.87
CA GLN A 512 -9.30 17.19 15.40
C GLN A 512 -9.50 17.26 16.93
N HIS A 513 -9.74 16.14 17.60
CA HIS A 513 -10.00 16.06 19.03
C HIS A 513 -8.80 15.64 19.90
N GLN A 514 -7.59 15.53 19.34
CA GLN A 514 -6.35 15.30 20.12
C GLN A 514 -5.77 16.57 20.73
#